data_AF-A0A7I4YSG6-F1
#
_entry.id   AF-A0A7I4YSG6-F1
#
_cell.length_a   1.000
_cell.length_b   1.000
_cell.length_c   1.000
_cell.angle_alpha   90.00
_cell.angle_beta   90.00
_cell.angle_gamma   90.00
#
_symmetry.space_group_name_H-M   'P 1'
#
loop_
_entity.id
_entity.type
_entity.pdbx_description
1 polymer ?
#
loop_
_entity_poly.entity_id
_entity_poly.type
_entity_poly.pdbx_seq_one_letter_code
_entity_poly.pdbx_strand_id
1 'polypeptide(L)'
;MDLSLLPEEVLVNVLRQTSPTTVIAAKRLNKKLHRIVERNHLAKPRVDEFNVEMRTFHERTRPIGRLQSKNVGTGTLHRRVVVTMKRKNKRRQVVQEGVEGPSNLTGTQLIGEEMRKVLLYGRLSFDGVTADTEFLNMLTAKWNDLRCTHSLSFTLCRLKITEEQLLSLLKRSSCNSLTLDFCHFEHDIVSDKVIAAIPQLRTLRVQPRSSVFLRNLTNVTLRNWTSKPPSTIALYNCVTNITVHGICDLIKTLSLDAVVDWDFGRVLPSEGSDSQLFSMMSIFGLTILISDDFRSRRVQIARGCSRIAFNLIKEESFTS
;
A
#
# COMPACT_ATOMS: atom_id res chain seq x y z
N MET A 1 45.36 -10.84 16.27
CA MET A 1 44.50 -11.90 15.73
C MET A 1 44.12 -11.50 14.31
N ASP A 2 44.57 -12.23 13.29
CA ASP A 2 44.28 -11.87 11.90
C ASP A 2 42.89 -12.42 11.50
N LEU A 3 41.93 -11.51 11.31
CA LEU A 3 40.57 -11.83 10.86
C LEU A 3 40.56 -12.57 9.50
N SER A 4 41.65 -12.48 8.73
CA SER A 4 41.78 -13.17 7.44
C SER A 4 41.82 -14.70 7.55
N LEU A 5 42.19 -15.24 8.73
CA LEU A 5 42.35 -16.68 8.98
C LEU A 5 41.05 -17.37 9.44
N LEU A 6 40.01 -16.61 9.77
CA LEU A 6 38.74 -17.19 10.22
C LEU A 6 37.95 -17.81 9.04
N PRO A 7 37.19 -18.90 9.29
CA PRO A 7 36.26 -19.47 8.31
C PRO A 7 35.23 -18.44 7.85
N GLU A 8 34.80 -18.53 6.58
CA GLU A 8 33.87 -17.57 5.98
C GLU A 8 32.53 -17.51 6.75
N GLU A 9 32.03 -18.64 7.23
CA GLU A 9 30.78 -18.71 8.02
C GLU A 9 30.86 -17.94 9.34
N VAL A 10 32.00 -18.03 10.04
CA VAL A 10 32.24 -17.30 11.29
C VAL A 10 32.30 -15.80 11.00
N LEU A 11 33.00 -15.40 9.93
CA LEU A 11 33.07 -14.00 9.50
C LEU A 11 31.69 -13.45 9.11
N VAL A 12 30.88 -14.22 8.40
CA VAL A 12 29.50 -13.85 8.04
C VAL A 12 28.66 -13.64 9.29
N ASN A 13 28.73 -14.54 10.28
CA ASN A 13 27.96 -14.42 11.52
C ASN A 13 28.39 -13.22 12.36
N VAL A 14 29.69 -12.98 12.50
CA VAL A 14 30.23 -11.82 13.23
C VAL A 14 29.82 -10.50 12.54
N LEU A 15 29.98 -10.43 11.21
CA LEU A 15 29.61 -9.25 10.41
C LEU A 15 28.10 -9.00 10.41
N ARG A 16 27.28 -10.05 10.48
CA ARG A 16 25.82 -9.94 10.57
C ARG A 16 25.35 -9.34 11.90
N GLN A 17 26.13 -9.51 12.97
CA GLN A 17 25.81 -8.96 14.29
C GLN A 17 26.40 -7.56 14.53
N THR A 18 27.28 -7.07 13.64
CA THR A 18 27.92 -5.75 13.78
C THR A 18 27.09 -4.65 13.12
N SER A 19 27.33 -3.39 13.52
CA SER A 19 26.62 -2.24 12.94
C SER A 19 26.95 -2.08 11.44
N PRO A 20 25.99 -1.61 10.62
CA PRO A 20 26.20 -1.45 9.18
C PRO A 20 27.39 -0.55 8.83
N THR A 21 27.70 0.45 9.66
CA THR A 21 28.87 1.32 9.49
C THR A 21 30.17 0.55 9.66
N THR A 22 30.25 -0.34 10.65
CA THR A 22 31.40 -1.22 10.88
C THR A 22 31.55 -2.24 9.75
N VAL A 23 30.45 -2.79 9.22
CA VAL A 23 30.52 -3.70 8.06
C VAL A 23 30.99 -2.96 6.80
N ILE A 24 30.57 -1.71 6.58
CA ILE A 24 31.06 -0.87 5.47
C ILE A 24 32.54 -0.55 5.64
N ALA A 25 33.01 -0.28 6.87
CA ALA A 25 34.42 -0.08 7.15
C ALA A 25 35.21 -1.37 6.86
N ALA A 26 34.74 -2.52 7.34
CA ALA A 26 35.35 -3.83 7.10
C ALA A 26 35.44 -4.18 5.61
N LYS A 27 34.40 -3.85 4.82
CA LYS A 27 34.40 -3.98 3.36
C LYS A 27 35.57 -3.25 2.68
N ARG A 28 36.05 -2.15 3.27
CA ARG A 28 37.17 -1.35 2.72
C ARG A 28 38.55 -1.86 3.14
N LEU A 29 38.64 -2.72 4.15
CA LEU A 29 39.91 -3.20 4.70
C LEU A 29 40.59 -4.25 3.82
N ASN A 30 39.83 -5.16 3.19
CA ASN A 30 40.41 -6.24 2.38
C ASN A 30 39.43 -6.77 1.31
N LYS A 31 39.95 -7.20 0.15
CA LYS A 31 39.21 -7.89 -0.93
C LYS A 31 38.43 -9.13 -0.48
N LYS A 32 38.93 -9.93 0.48
CA LYS A 32 38.21 -11.08 1.05
C LYS A 32 36.93 -10.62 1.76
N LEU A 33 37.05 -9.64 2.66
CA LEU A 33 35.89 -9.04 3.35
C LEU A 33 34.94 -8.36 2.37
N HIS A 34 35.46 -7.69 1.34
CA HIS A 34 34.64 -7.14 0.27
C HIS A 34 33.77 -8.20 -0.40
N ARG A 35 34.35 -9.33 -0.83
CA ARG A 35 33.60 -10.44 -1.43
C ARG A 35 32.56 -11.03 -0.48
N ILE A 36 32.92 -11.23 0.79
CA ILE A 36 32.00 -11.79 1.80
C ILE A 36 30.81 -10.85 2.03
N VAL A 37 31.06 -9.54 2.20
CA VAL A 37 30.02 -8.54 2.44
C VAL A 37 29.09 -8.40 1.24
N GLU A 38 29.62 -8.38 0.01
CA GLU A 38 28.82 -8.27 -1.21
C GLU A 38 28.01 -9.54 -1.48
N ARG A 39 28.62 -10.72 -1.38
CA ARG A 39 27.96 -12.02 -1.64
C ARG A 39 26.82 -12.30 -0.66
N ASN A 40 26.99 -11.86 0.60
CA ASN A 40 26.02 -12.11 1.67
C ASN A 40 25.12 -10.89 1.99
N HIS A 41 25.29 -9.78 1.28
CA HIS A 41 24.58 -8.51 1.50
C HIS A 41 24.57 -8.07 2.98
N LEU A 42 25.74 -8.08 3.65
CA LEU A 42 25.83 -7.84 5.10
C LEU A 42 25.78 -6.35 5.48
N ALA A 43 25.95 -5.44 4.52
CA ALA A 43 25.96 -3.99 4.72
C ALA A 43 24.74 -3.30 4.08
N LYS A 44 23.55 -3.90 4.17
CA LYS A 44 22.35 -3.36 3.52
C LYS A 44 22.07 -1.93 3.99
N PRO A 45 22.05 -0.93 3.08
CA PRO A 45 21.69 0.42 3.47
C PRO A 45 20.22 0.49 3.88
N ARG A 46 19.94 1.28 4.91
CA ARG A 46 18.57 1.63 5.29
C ARG A 46 17.95 2.55 4.24
N VAL A 47 16.74 2.20 3.81
CA VAL A 47 15.92 2.94 2.84
C VAL A 47 14.58 3.23 3.50
N ASP A 48 14.20 4.50 3.58
CA ASP A 48 12.94 4.88 4.23
C ASP A 48 11.74 4.81 3.27
N GLU A 49 11.95 5.06 1.97
CA GLU A 49 10.94 4.86 0.92
C GLU A 49 11.53 4.04 -0.22
N PHE A 50 10.88 2.94 -0.57
CA PHE A 50 11.17 2.13 -1.75
C PHE A 50 9.96 2.16 -2.66
N ASN A 51 10.14 2.65 -3.89
CA ASN A 51 9.05 2.82 -4.85
C ASN A 51 9.40 2.13 -6.15
N VAL A 52 8.43 1.42 -6.70
CA VAL A 52 8.51 0.77 -7.99
C VAL A 52 7.44 1.37 -8.89
N GLU A 53 7.84 1.85 -10.06
CA GLU A 53 6.93 2.42 -11.04
C GLU A 53 7.08 1.68 -12.36
N MET A 54 5.96 1.20 -12.90
CA MET A 54 5.89 0.65 -14.25
C MET A 54 5.44 1.75 -15.20
N ARG A 55 6.35 2.16 -16.09
CA ARG A 55 6.12 3.22 -17.07
C ARG A 55 6.11 2.63 -18.48
N THR A 56 5.28 3.18 -19.35
CA THR A 56 5.37 2.89 -20.79
C THR A 56 6.22 3.96 -21.45
N PHE A 57 7.09 3.56 -22.37
CA PHE A 57 7.79 4.50 -23.23
C PHE A 57 7.74 4.02 -24.67
N HIS A 58 7.76 4.99 -25.58
CA HIS A 58 7.90 4.72 -27.00
C HIS A 58 9.37 4.77 -27.33
N GLU A 59 9.93 3.65 -27.81
CA GLU A 59 11.30 3.64 -28.27
C GLU A 59 11.42 4.58 -29.48
N ARG A 60 12.25 5.61 -29.35
CA ARG A 60 12.52 6.54 -30.44
C ARG A 60 13.58 5.91 -31.33
N THR A 61 13.25 5.74 -32.61
CA THR A 61 14.21 5.22 -33.59
C THR A 61 15.31 6.22 -33.97
N ARG A 62 15.23 7.51 -33.57
CA ARG A 62 16.25 8.55 -33.83
C ARG A 62 16.37 9.61 -32.71
N PRO A 63 17.55 10.27 -32.57
CA PRO A 63 17.79 11.31 -31.56
C PRO A 63 16.91 12.56 -31.74
N ILE A 64 16.77 13.32 -30.65
CA ILE A 64 15.93 14.52 -30.54
C ILE A 64 16.37 15.58 -31.57
N GLY A 65 15.42 16.12 -32.34
CA GLY A 65 15.66 17.27 -33.24
C GLY A 65 15.36 17.05 -34.73
N ARG A 66 14.95 15.86 -35.16
CA ARG A 66 14.51 15.61 -36.55
C ARG A 66 13.00 15.39 -36.62
N LEU A 67 12.31 16.22 -37.40
CA LEU A 67 10.86 16.15 -37.66
C LEU A 67 10.49 14.81 -38.30
N GLN A 68 9.51 14.11 -37.75
CA GLN A 68 8.93 12.91 -38.35
C GLN A 68 7.83 13.30 -39.34
N SER A 69 7.94 12.83 -40.58
CA SER A 69 6.79 12.67 -41.46
C SER A 69 5.90 11.56 -40.87
N LYS A 70 4.60 11.86 -40.72
CA LYS A 70 3.58 11.00 -40.09
C LYS A 70 3.61 9.57 -40.65
N ASN A 71 4.05 8.62 -39.83
CA ASN A 71 3.62 7.22 -39.86
C ASN A 71 3.43 6.79 -38.40
N VAL A 72 2.23 7.06 -37.86
CA VAL A 72 1.86 6.93 -36.44
C VAL A 72 1.60 5.46 -36.03
N GLY A 73 2.26 4.48 -36.66
CA GLY A 73 1.80 3.08 -36.61
C GLY A 73 2.73 2.02 -36.01
N THR A 74 4.03 2.26 -35.86
CA THR A 74 4.99 1.13 -35.66
C THR A 74 6.12 1.42 -34.67
N GLY A 75 5.86 2.18 -33.61
CA GLY A 75 6.74 2.18 -32.44
C GLY A 75 6.34 1.04 -31.52
N THR A 76 7.22 0.07 -31.29
CA THR A 76 7.00 -0.94 -30.25
C THR A 76 6.86 -0.23 -28.90
N LEU A 77 5.71 -0.41 -28.24
CA LEU A 77 5.48 0.12 -26.90
C LEU A 77 6.27 -0.74 -25.92
N HIS A 78 7.28 -0.16 -25.28
CA HIS A 78 8.08 -0.86 -24.28
C HIS A 78 7.59 -0.50 -22.88
N ARG A 79 7.56 -1.51 -22.00
CA ARG A 79 7.35 -1.33 -20.57
C ARG A 79 8.69 -1.19 -19.88
N ARG A 80 8.76 -0.29 -18.92
CA ARG A 80 9.98 0.01 -18.16
C ARG A 80 9.66 0.04 -16.68
N VAL A 81 10.41 -0.74 -15.92
CA VAL A 81 10.38 -0.73 -14.46
C VAL A 81 11.41 0.27 -13.97
N VAL A 82 10.98 1.19 -13.11
CA VAL A 82 11.85 2.17 -12.45
C VAL A 82 11.78 1.94 -10.95
N VAL A 83 12.93 1.62 -10.35
CA VAL A 83 13.05 1.49 -8.89
C VAL A 83 13.70 2.76 -8.35
N THR A 84 12.99 3.44 -7.46
CA THR A 84 13.50 4.62 -6.75
C THR A 84 13.58 4.37 -5.26
N MET A 85 14.62 4.92 -4.64
CA MET A 85 14.84 4.80 -3.21
C MET A 85 15.09 6.17 -2.60
N LYS A 86 14.59 6.38 -1.38
CA LYS A 86 14.89 7.56 -0.57
C LYS A 86 15.45 7.10 0.78
N ARG A 87 16.56 7.72 1.17
CA ARG A 87 17.20 7.50 2.48
C ARG A 87 16.96 8.71 3.37
N LYS A 88 17.10 8.53 4.68
CA LYS A 88 16.94 9.59 5.67
C LYS A 88 17.75 10.82 5.29
N ASN A 89 17.09 11.98 5.24
CA ASN A 89 17.67 13.29 4.92
C ASN A 89 18.36 13.35 3.54
N LYS A 90 18.02 12.46 2.60
CA LYS A 90 18.52 12.47 1.23
C LYS A 90 17.38 12.61 0.22
N ARG A 91 17.71 13.16 -0.95
CA ARG A 91 16.77 13.22 -2.08
C ARG A 91 16.48 11.81 -2.60
N ARG A 92 15.29 11.61 -3.16
CA ARG A 92 14.91 10.37 -3.86
C ARG A 92 15.83 10.20 -5.07
N GLN A 93 16.36 9.00 -5.24
CA GLN A 93 17.28 8.66 -6.33
C GLN A 93 16.72 7.48 -7.11
N VAL A 94 16.87 7.52 -8.43
CA VAL A 94 16.66 6.35 -9.29
C VAL A 94 17.84 5.42 -9.07
N VAL A 95 17.57 4.19 -8.64
CA VAL A 95 18.61 3.21 -8.34
C VAL A 95 18.80 2.26 -9.51
N GLN A 96 17.70 1.82 -10.12
CA GLN A 96 17.75 0.92 -11.26
C GLN A 96 16.60 1.20 -12.22
N GLU A 97 16.91 1.00 -13.50
CA GLU A 97 15.95 1.02 -14.60
C GLU A 97 16.10 -0.28 -15.39
N GLY A 98 14.98 -0.91 -15.75
CA GLY A 98 14.96 -2.09 -16.60
C GLY A 98 13.86 -1.99 -17.63
N VAL A 99 14.14 -2.44 -18.85
CA VAL A 99 13.15 -2.53 -19.93
C VAL A 99 12.60 -3.96 -19.95
N GLU A 100 11.30 -4.09 -19.77
CA GLU A 100 10.58 -5.35 -19.87
C GLU A 100 10.47 -5.71 -21.37
N GLY A 101 11.08 -6.83 -21.75
CA GLY A 101 11.13 -7.34 -23.12
C GLY A 101 11.33 -8.85 -23.12
N PRO A 102 11.05 -9.55 -24.24
CA PRO A 102 11.07 -11.01 -24.31
C PRO A 102 12.45 -11.65 -23.99
N SER A 103 13.52 -10.85 -24.00
CA SER A 103 14.90 -11.25 -23.78
C SER A 103 15.53 -10.73 -22.48
N ASN A 104 14.79 -9.98 -21.66
CA ASN A 104 15.31 -9.36 -20.42
C ASN A 104 14.61 -9.91 -19.17
N LEU A 105 15.31 -9.87 -18.02
CA LEU A 105 14.81 -10.23 -16.68
C LEU A 105 13.37 -9.73 -16.49
N THR A 106 12.49 -10.60 -15.97
CA THR A 106 11.11 -10.20 -15.67
C THR A 106 11.13 -9.03 -14.68
N GLY A 107 10.21 -8.06 -14.80
CA GLY A 107 10.18 -6.89 -13.93
C GLY A 107 10.21 -7.24 -12.43
N THR A 108 9.58 -8.36 -12.07
CA THR A 108 9.58 -8.95 -10.72
C THR A 108 10.97 -9.36 -10.24
N GLN A 109 11.81 -9.94 -11.09
CA GLN A 109 13.18 -10.33 -10.74
C GLN A 109 14.04 -9.11 -10.41
N LEU A 110 13.96 -8.06 -11.23
CA LEU A 110 14.68 -6.80 -10.98
C LEU A 110 14.28 -6.17 -9.64
N ILE A 111 12.97 -6.14 -9.34
CA ILE A 111 12.48 -5.62 -8.06
C ILE A 111 13.03 -6.46 -6.90
N GLY A 112 12.99 -7.80 -7.03
CA GLY A 112 13.49 -8.72 -6.01
C GLY A 112 14.99 -8.57 -5.74
N GLU A 113 15.80 -8.35 -6.78
CA GLU A 113 17.23 -8.09 -6.64
C GLU A 113 17.51 -6.79 -5.90
N GLU A 114 16.79 -5.71 -6.21
CA GLU A 114 16.96 -4.43 -5.54
C GLU A 114 16.47 -4.45 -4.09
N MET A 115 15.35 -5.14 -3.81
CA MET A 115 14.88 -5.33 -2.44
C MET A 115 15.88 -6.14 -1.61
N ARG A 116 16.52 -7.16 -2.19
CA ARG A 116 17.52 -7.98 -1.49
C ARG A 116 18.71 -7.16 -1.02
N LYS A 117 19.06 -6.08 -1.73
CA LYS A 117 20.22 -5.22 -1.44
C LYS A 117 19.97 -4.25 -0.27
N VAL A 118 18.73 -4.05 0.20
CA VAL A 118 18.39 -2.96 1.13
C VAL A 118 17.63 -3.41 2.39
N LEU A 119 17.61 -2.55 3.41
CA LEU A 119 16.72 -2.69 4.58
C LEU A 119 15.61 -1.65 4.48
N LEU A 120 14.37 -2.12 4.36
CA LEU A 120 13.18 -1.29 4.18
C LEU A 120 12.68 -0.77 5.53
N TYR A 121 12.54 0.54 5.66
CA TYR A 121 12.21 1.20 6.93
C TYR A 121 11.23 2.35 6.70
N GLY A 122 9.96 2.05 6.44
CA GLY A 122 8.95 3.09 6.27
C GLY A 122 7.90 2.72 5.24
N ARG A 123 8.11 3.12 3.99
CA ARG A 123 7.10 3.00 2.93
C ARG A 123 7.59 2.12 1.78
N LEU A 124 6.72 1.21 1.38
CA LEU A 124 6.85 0.42 0.16
C LEU A 124 5.69 0.80 -0.77
N SER A 125 6.01 1.30 -1.96
CA SER A 125 5.00 1.71 -2.94
C SER A 125 5.20 1.08 -4.31
N PHE A 126 4.08 0.75 -4.95
CA PHE A 126 4.02 0.14 -6.27
C PHE A 126 3.03 0.94 -7.12
N ASP A 127 3.47 1.34 -8.31
CA ASP A 127 2.68 2.09 -9.28
C ASP A 127 2.64 1.37 -10.62
N GLY A 128 1.44 1.04 -11.11
CA GLY A 128 1.23 0.38 -12.40
C GLY A 128 1.69 -1.08 -12.48
N VAL A 129 2.01 -1.70 -11.33
CA VAL A 129 2.51 -3.08 -11.26
C VAL A 129 1.35 -4.09 -11.30
N THR A 130 1.56 -5.23 -11.94
CA THR A 130 0.66 -6.39 -11.77
C THR A 130 1.14 -7.18 -10.57
N ALA A 131 0.37 -7.15 -9.49
CA ALA A 131 0.63 -7.96 -8.30
C ALA A 131 -0.09 -9.29 -8.46
N ASP A 132 0.65 -10.34 -8.77
CA ASP A 132 0.19 -11.72 -8.82
C ASP A 132 0.87 -12.57 -7.74
N THR A 133 0.64 -13.89 -7.78
CA THR A 133 1.23 -14.84 -6.84
C THR A 133 2.76 -14.83 -6.89
N GLU A 134 3.37 -14.71 -8.07
CA GLU A 134 4.84 -14.66 -8.19
C GLU A 134 5.39 -13.40 -7.53
N PHE A 135 4.74 -12.26 -7.80
CA PHE A 135 5.10 -10.99 -7.20
C PHE A 135 4.99 -11.02 -5.67
N LEU A 136 3.91 -11.59 -5.11
CA LEU A 136 3.78 -11.72 -3.66
C LEU A 136 4.76 -12.71 -3.06
N ASN A 137 5.08 -13.80 -3.73
CA ASN A 137 6.13 -14.73 -3.29
C ASN A 137 7.50 -14.03 -3.25
N MET A 138 7.78 -13.16 -4.21
CA MET A 138 8.97 -12.31 -4.20
C MET A 138 8.95 -11.34 -3.02
N LEU A 139 7.86 -10.59 -2.79
CA LEU A 139 7.76 -9.64 -1.68
C LEU A 139 7.90 -10.32 -0.32
N THR A 140 7.28 -11.49 -0.18
CA THR A 140 7.31 -12.32 1.02
C THR A 140 8.44 -13.35 0.98
N ALA A 141 9.48 -13.17 0.18
CA ALA A 141 10.64 -14.04 0.27
C ALA A 141 11.35 -13.89 1.62
N LYS A 142 12.05 -14.92 2.09
CA LYS A 142 12.73 -14.91 3.41
C LYS A 142 13.81 -13.82 3.53
N TRP A 143 14.41 -13.43 2.41
CA TRP A 143 15.45 -12.39 2.37
C TRP A 143 14.92 -10.95 2.43
N ASN A 144 13.60 -10.77 2.28
CA ASN A 144 12.91 -9.50 2.39
C ASN A 144 12.34 -9.34 3.80
N ASP A 145 13.00 -8.51 4.60
CA ASP A 145 12.53 -8.14 5.94
C ASP A 145 11.58 -6.94 5.84
N LEU A 146 10.28 -7.21 6.00
CA LEU A 146 9.22 -6.21 5.94
C LEU A 146 8.80 -5.71 7.33
N ARG A 147 9.41 -6.19 8.42
CA ARG A 147 8.99 -5.87 9.79
C ARG A 147 9.03 -4.37 10.09
N CYS A 148 9.92 -3.60 9.45
CA CYS A 148 9.99 -2.15 9.63
C CYS A 148 9.22 -1.36 8.55
N THR A 149 8.41 -2.03 7.74
CA THR A 149 7.54 -1.38 6.75
C THR A 149 6.21 -1.02 7.41
N HIS A 150 5.94 0.28 7.48
CA HIS A 150 4.77 0.87 8.14
C HIS A 150 3.69 1.29 7.14
N SER A 151 4.06 1.56 5.88
CA SER A 151 3.14 2.00 4.84
C SER A 151 3.27 1.12 3.60
N LEU A 152 2.14 0.57 3.15
CA LEU A 152 2.01 -0.18 1.92
C LEU A 152 1.07 0.56 0.98
N SER A 153 1.53 0.85 -0.23
CA SER A 153 0.81 1.67 -1.19
C SER A 153 0.84 1.02 -2.57
N PHE A 154 -0.33 0.73 -3.12
CA PHE A 154 -0.52 0.25 -4.47
C PHE A 154 -1.32 1.30 -5.22
N THR A 155 -0.81 1.77 -6.35
CA THR A 155 -1.42 2.81 -7.17
C THR A 155 -1.51 2.31 -8.61
N LEU A 156 -2.67 2.42 -9.26
CA LEU A 156 -2.86 1.97 -10.65
C LEU A 156 -2.47 0.49 -10.91
N CYS A 157 -2.38 -0.32 -9.86
CA CYS A 157 -1.97 -1.71 -9.95
C CYS A 157 -3.11 -2.64 -10.36
N ARG A 158 -2.79 -3.76 -11.00
CA ARG A 158 -3.70 -4.90 -11.19
C ARG A 158 -3.42 -5.93 -10.10
N LEU A 159 -4.33 -6.09 -9.15
CA LEU A 159 -4.19 -6.98 -8.00
C LEU A 159 -4.90 -8.31 -8.30
N LYS A 160 -4.11 -9.32 -8.67
CA LYS A 160 -4.53 -10.70 -8.93
C LYS A 160 -4.37 -11.62 -7.72
N ILE A 161 -4.31 -11.01 -6.54
CA ILE A 161 -3.98 -11.69 -5.29
C ILE A 161 -5.26 -12.06 -4.55
N THR A 162 -5.20 -13.10 -3.72
CA THR A 162 -6.32 -13.48 -2.85
C THR A 162 -6.27 -12.74 -1.51
N GLU A 163 -7.37 -12.79 -0.77
CA GLU A 163 -7.47 -12.26 0.60
C GLU A 163 -6.37 -12.82 1.51
N GLU A 164 -6.12 -14.14 1.45
CA GLU A 164 -5.12 -14.83 2.27
C GLU A 164 -3.70 -14.37 1.94
N GLN A 165 -3.43 -14.10 0.68
CA GLN A 165 -2.12 -13.63 0.26
C GLN A 165 -1.85 -12.20 0.73
N LEU A 166 -2.85 -11.31 0.65
CA LEU A 166 -2.74 -9.97 1.22
C LEU A 166 -2.59 -10.03 2.75
N LEU A 167 -3.35 -10.90 3.41
CA LEU A 167 -3.25 -11.13 4.85
C LEU A 167 -1.84 -11.60 5.25
N SER A 168 -1.25 -12.52 4.49
CA SER A 168 0.12 -13.01 4.70
C SER A 168 1.15 -11.89 4.56
N LEU A 169 1.00 -11.03 3.55
CA LEU A 169 1.86 -9.86 3.37
C LEU A 169 1.77 -8.89 4.56
N LEU A 170 0.54 -8.58 5.00
CA LEU A 170 0.30 -7.67 6.10
C LEU A 170 0.88 -8.18 7.42
N LYS A 171 0.66 -9.46 7.75
CA LYS A 171 1.19 -10.10 8.98
C LYS A 171 2.72 -10.09 9.06
N ARG A 172 3.41 -10.00 7.93
CA ARG A 172 4.88 -9.90 7.87
C ARG A 172 5.42 -8.48 7.98
N SER A 173 4.53 -7.50 7.94
CA SER A 173 4.87 -6.08 8.04
C SER A 173 4.38 -5.52 9.37
N SER A 174 4.91 -4.37 9.78
CA SER A 174 4.30 -3.54 10.84
C SER A 174 3.48 -2.42 10.23
N CYS A 175 2.70 -2.77 9.20
CA CYS A 175 1.86 -1.83 8.48
C CYS A 175 0.91 -1.12 9.45
N ASN A 176 0.74 0.18 9.26
CA ASN A 176 -0.27 1.01 9.89
C ASN A 176 -0.96 1.95 8.88
N SER A 177 -0.50 1.96 7.63
CA SER A 177 -1.07 2.76 6.54
C SER A 177 -1.18 1.89 5.30
N LEU A 178 -2.41 1.55 4.91
CA LEU A 178 -2.69 0.79 3.70
C LEU A 178 -3.40 1.69 2.67
N THR A 179 -2.85 1.75 1.46
CA THR A 179 -3.40 2.54 0.36
C THR A 179 -3.50 1.68 -0.90
N LEU A 180 -4.71 1.55 -1.44
CA LEU A 180 -5.04 0.86 -2.69
C LEU A 180 -5.77 1.84 -3.61
N ASP A 181 -5.01 2.63 -4.37
CA ASP A 181 -5.53 3.74 -5.18
C ASP A 181 -5.60 3.41 -6.67
N PHE A 182 -6.77 3.59 -7.25
CA PHE A 182 -7.11 3.31 -8.64
C PHE A 182 -6.69 1.91 -9.11
N CYS A 183 -6.68 0.95 -8.20
CA CYS A 183 -6.33 -0.44 -8.48
C CYS A 183 -7.49 -1.19 -9.15
N HIS A 184 -7.16 -2.21 -9.93
CA HIS A 184 -8.12 -3.21 -10.40
C HIS A 184 -8.01 -4.46 -9.52
N PHE A 185 -9.12 -4.85 -8.88
CA PHE A 185 -9.19 -6.04 -8.02
C PHE A 185 -9.80 -7.20 -8.82
N GLU A 186 -9.09 -8.32 -8.90
CA GLU A 186 -9.66 -9.56 -9.49
C GLU A 186 -10.50 -10.35 -8.47
N HIS A 187 -10.20 -10.19 -7.18
CA HIS A 187 -10.89 -10.84 -6.07
C HIS A 187 -11.28 -9.79 -5.01
N ASP A 188 -12.23 -10.11 -4.14
CA ASP A 188 -12.50 -9.32 -2.95
C ASP A 188 -11.38 -9.54 -1.93
N ILE A 189 -10.47 -8.57 -1.82
CA ILE A 189 -9.25 -8.66 -0.99
C ILE A 189 -9.33 -7.83 0.29
N VAL A 190 -10.39 -7.05 0.48
CA VAL A 190 -10.53 -6.19 1.68
C VAL A 190 -11.69 -6.72 2.52
N SER A 191 -11.37 -7.28 3.68
CA SER A 191 -12.32 -7.89 4.60
C SER A 191 -12.06 -7.48 6.05
N ASP A 192 -12.99 -7.82 6.93
CA ASP A 192 -12.79 -7.68 8.39
C ASP A 192 -11.53 -8.39 8.88
N LYS A 193 -11.17 -9.55 8.30
CA LYS A 193 -9.97 -10.32 8.67
C LYS A 193 -8.69 -9.60 8.25
N VAL A 194 -8.68 -9.01 7.05
CA VAL A 194 -7.54 -8.26 6.51
C VAL A 194 -7.30 -7.01 7.34
N ILE A 195 -8.36 -6.28 7.68
CA ILE A 195 -8.26 -5.08 8.53
C ILE A 195 -7.83 -5.44 9.96
N ALA A 196 -8.34 -6.53 10.53
CA ALA A 196 -7.94 -6.99 11.86
C ALA A 196 -6.45 -7.37 11.95
N ALA A 197 -5.80 -7.71 10.83
CA ALA A 197 -4.36 -7.97 10.80
C ALA A 197 -3.51 -6.69 10.94
N ILE A 198 -4.12 -5.51 10.96
CA ILE A 198 -3.47 -4.21 11.10
C ILE A 198 -3.93 -3.55 12.42
N PRO A 199 -3.47 -4.02 13.60
CA PRO A 199 -4.02 -3.61 14.89
C PRO A 199 -3.79 -2.13 15.23
N GLN A 200 -2.82 -1.47 14.59
CA GLN A 200 -2.51 -0.05 14.80
C GLN A 200 -2.76 0.79 13.54
N LEU A 201 -3.80 0.45 12.77
CA LEU A 201 -4.18 1.16 11.56
C LEU A 201 -4.43 2.65 11.84
N ARG A 202 -3.71 3.51 11.12
CA ARG A 202 -3.88 4.97 11.12
C ARG A 202 -4.62 5.42 9.87
N THR A 203 -4.28 4.83 8.72
CA THR A 203 -4.82 5.24 7.43
C THR A 203 -5.23 4.01 6.63
N LEU A 204 -6.52 3.97 6.28
CA LEU A 204 -7.05 3.04 5.30
C LEU A 204 -7.58 3.84 4.12
N ARG A 205 -7.02 3.61 2.95
CA ARG A 205 -7.51 4.19 1.71
C ARG A 205 -7.68 3.08 0.68
N VAL A 206 -8.91 2.91 0.19
CA VAL A 206 -9.29 1.95 -0.82
C VAL A 206 -10.13 2.69 -1.84
N GLN A 207 -9.58 2.82 -3.05
CA GLN A 207 -10.23 3.48 -4.17
C GLN A 207 -10.01 2.61 -5.42
N PRO A 208 -10.83 1.59 -5.67
CA PRO A 208 -10.75 0.84 -6.92
C PRO A 208 -11.04 1.71 -8.14
N ARG A 209 -10.55 1.27 -9.30
CA ARG A 209 -10.79 1.92 -10.60
C ARG A 209 -12.26 1.87 -11.02
N SER A 210 -12.97 0.81 -10.66
CA SER A 210 -14.40 0.62 -10.87
C SER A 210 -15.11 0.44 -9.52
N SER A 211 -16.44 0.55 -9.50
CA SER A 211 -17.18 0.25 -8.27
C SER A 211 -16.94 -1.20 -7.84
N VAL A 212 -16.62 -1.43 -6.57
CA VAL A 212 -16.41 -2.78 -6.02
C VAL A 212 -17.29 -2.96 -4.79
N PHE A 213 -17.89 -4.14 -4.65
CA PHE A 213 -18.59 -4.52 -3.43
C PHE A 213 -17.68 -5.36 -2.53
N LEU A 214 -17.26 -4.79 -1.40
CA LEU A 214 -16.47 -5.43 -0.36
C LEU A 214 -17.41 -6.16 0.60
N ARG A 215 -17.75 -7.41 0.25
CA ARG A 215 -18.82 -8.18 0.91
C ARG A 215 -18.46 -8.51 2.36
N ASN A 216 -17.18 -8.75 2.60
CA ASN A 216 -16.68 -9.20 3.89
C ASN A 216 -16.20 -8.06 4.78
N LEU A 217 -16.48 -6.81 4.41
CA LEU A 217 -16.21 -5.63 5.24
C LEU A 217 -17.51 -5.19 5.93
N THR A 218 -17.60 -5.44 7.24
CA THR A 218 -18.84 -5.30 8.01
C THR A 218 -18.63 -4.44 9.26
N ASN A 219 -19.67 -4.32 10.09
CA ASN A 219 -19.60 -3.68 11.41
C ASN A 219 -18.60 -4.36 12.37
N VAL A 220 -18.13 -5.59 12.10
CA VAL A 220 -17.04 -6.20 12.87
C VAL A 220 -15.80 -5.31 12.86
N THR A 221 -15.43 -4.77 11.70
CA THR A 221 -14.31 -3.82 11.59
C THR A 221 -14.52 -2.58 12.45
N LEU A 222 -15.72 -1.99 12.42
CA LEU A 222 -16.02 -0.80 13.21
C LEU A 222 -15.96 -1.07 14.71
N ARG A 223 -16.47 -2.22 15.17
CA ARG A 223 -16.39 -2.63 16.58
C ARG A 223 -14.95 -2.75 17.06
N ASN A 224 -14.04 -3.28 16.22
CA ASN A 224 -12.63 -3.36 16.56
C ASN A 224 -11.97 -1.98 16.70
N TRP A 225 -12.47 -0.97 15.99
CA TRP A 225 -11.96 0.41 16.04
C TRP A 225 -12.48 1.24 17.21
N THR A 226 -13.51 0.80 17.94
CA THR A 226 -14.11 1.56 19.06
C THR A 226 -13.09 2.01 20.11
N SER A 227 -12.07 1.18 20.40
CA SER A 227 -11.02 1.48 21.38
C SER A 227 -9.93 2.40 20.83
N LYS A 228 -9.59 2.26 19.55
CA LYS A 228 -8.51 3.01 18.90
C LYS A 228 -8.82 3.13 17.40
N PRO A 229 -9.61 4.13 17.01
CA PRO A 229 -10.01 4.23 15.63
C PRO A 229 -8.89 4.83 14.76
N PRO A 230 -8.86 4.50 13.46
CA PRO A 230 -7.92 5.11 12.53
C PRO A 230 -8.20 6.61 12.39
N SER A 231 -7.16 7.40 12.11
CA SER A 231 -7.33 8.83 11.85
C SER A 231 -7.95 9.09 10.48
N THR A 232 -7.74 8.19 9.52
CA THR A 232 -8.23 8.34 8.15
C THR A 232 -8.83 7.05 7.61
N ILE A 233 -10.05 7.14 7.10
CA ILE A 233 -10.73 6.07 6.36
C ILE A 233 -11.21 6.70 5.05
N ALA A 234 -10.93 6.06 3.93
CA ALA A 234 -11.34 6.53 2.62
C ALA A 234 -11.71 5.34 1.73
N LEU A 235 -12.99 5.01 1.64
CA LEU A 235 -13.53 3.88 0.87
C LEU A 235 -14.25 4.38 -0.40
N TYR A 236 -13.54 5.09 -1.26
CA TYR A 236 -14.14 5.68 -2.47
C TYR A 236 -14.50 4.60 -3.49
N ASN A 237 -15.68 4.70 -4.12
CA ASN A 237 -16.19 3.67 -5.05
C ASN A 237 -16.28 2.25 -4.46
N CYS A 238 -16.27 2.13 -3.14
CA CYS A 238 -16.52 0.87 -2.45
C CYS A 238 -17.95 0.85 -1.93
N VAL A 239 -18.60 -0.29 -2.09
CA VAL A 239 -19.81 -0.66 -1.35
C VAL A 239 -19.40 -1.63 -0.27
N THR A 240 -20.00 -1.50 0.91
CA THR A 240 -19.65 -2.34 2.07
C THR A 240 -20.91 -2.81 2.78
N ASN A 241 -20.77 -3.83 3.62
CA ASN A 241 -21.80 -4.28 4.55
C ASN A 241 -21.70 -3.57 5.92
N ILE A 242 -20.98 -2.45 5.97
CA ILE A 242 -21.04 -1.53 7.10
C ILE A 242 -22.40 -0.85 7.08
N THR A 243 -23.07 -0.80 8.23
CA THR A 243 -24.40 -0.17 8.35
C THR A 243 -24.31 1.24 8.93
N VAL A 244 -25.35 2.04 8.70
CA VAL A 244 -25.50 3.36 9.33
C VAL A 244 -25.42 3.25 10.85
N HIS A 245 -26.09 2.26 11.45
CA HIS A 245 -26.00 1.97 12.88
C HIS A 245 -24.55 1.76 13.35
N GLY A 246 -23.77 0.95 12.63
CA GLY A 246 -22.37 0.70 12.99
C GLY A 246 -21.52 1.98 12.94
N ILE A 247 -21.75 2.83 11.94
CA ILE A 247 -21.10 4.14 11.84
C ILE A 247 -21.51 5.04 13.02
N CYS A 248 -22.80 5.08 13.37
CA CYS A 248 -23.31 5.85 14.49
C CYS A 248 -22.65 5.43 15.82
N ASP A 249 -22.53 4.13 16.06
CA ASP A 249 -21.91 3.60 17.27
C ASP A 249 -20.43 4.00 17.37
N LEU A 250 -19.69 3.91 16.26
CA LEU A 250 -18.29 4.35 16.23
C LEU A 250 -18.15 5.86 16.47
N ILE A 251 -19.10 6.67 16.00
CA ILE A 251 -19.11 8.12 16.25
C ILE A 251 -19.34 8.43 17.72
N LYS A 252 -20.23 7.68 18.39
CA LYS A 252 -20.51 7.84 19.82
C LYS A 252 -19.28 7.54 20.69
N THR A 253 -18.37 6.68 20.23
CA THR A 253 -17.12 6.37 20.96
C THR A 253 -15.99 7.37 20.70
N LEU A 254 -16.14 8.32 19.77
CA LEU A 254 -15.13 9.35 19.52
C LEU A 254 -15.00 10.31 20.71
N SER A 255 -13.76 10.47 21.18
CA SER A 255 -13.42 11.55 22.12
C SER A 255 -13.61 12.92 21.47
N LEU A 256 -13.86 13.95 22.29
CA LEU A 256 -14.04 15.33 21.81
C LEU A 256 -12.78 15.90 21.15
N ASP A 257 -11.59 15.45 21.57
CA ASP A 257 -10.30 15.91 21.07
C ASP A 257 -9.79 15.12 19.85
N ALA A 258 -10.48 14.04 19.46
CA ALA A 258 -10.08 13.25 18.31
C ALA A 258 -10.37 14.03 17.01
N VAL A 259 -9.38 14.03 16.11
CA VAL A 259 -9.49 14.55 14.75
C VAL A 259 -9.45 13.38 13.78
N VAL A 260 -10.57 13.17 13.08
CA VAL A 260 -10.72 12.07 12.12
C VAL A 260 -11.23 12.57 10.78
N ASP A 261 -10.82 11.89 9.72
CA ASP A 261 -11.31 12.09 8.35
C ASP A 261 -11.77 10.75 7.78
N TRP A 262 -13.07 10.50 7.87
CA TRP A 262 -13.67 9.22 7.51
C TRP A 262 -14.66 9.37 6.36
N ASP A 263 -14.46 8.58 5.32
CA ASP A 263 -15.41 8.34 4.26
C ASP A 263 -15.63 6.84 4.12
N PHE A 264 -16.82 6.36 4.54
CA PHE A 264 -17.18 4.94 4.46
C PHE A 264 -17.67 4.53 3.07
N GLY A 265 -17.61 5.43 2.08
CA GLY A 265 -17.95 5.08 0.70
C GLY A 265 -19.44 5.00 0.49
N ARG A 266 -19.92 3.87 -0.04
CA ARG A 266 -21.32 3.58 -0.29
C ARG A 266 -21.82 2.56 0.72
N VAL A 267 -22.92 2.89 1.38
CA VAL A 267 -23.55 2.12 2.45
C VAL A 267 -24.94 1.74 1.98
N LEU A 268 -25.27 0.45 2.09
CA LEU A 268 -26.61 -0.03 1.79
C LEU A 268 -27.60 0.46 2.86
N PRO A 269 -28.82 0.86 2.49
CA PRO A 269 -29.79 1.37 3.43
C PRO A 269 -30.35 0.17 4.19
N SER A 270 -30.18 0.15 5.51
CA SER A 270 -30.92 -0.76 6.38
C SER A 270 -32.29 -0.17 6.71
N GLU A 271 -33.24 -1.02 7.10
CA GLU A 271 -34.49 -0.57 7.72
C GLU A 271 -34.18 0.39 8.89
N GLY A 272 -34.90 1.51 8.95
CA GLY A 272 -34.67 2.53 9.97
C GLY A 272 -33.42 3.39 9.79
N SER A 273 -32.78 3.41 8.61
CA SER A 273 -31.64 4.30 8.33
C SER A 273 -31.97 5.77 8.60
N ASP A 274 -33.17 6.24 8.22
CA ASP A 274 -33.61 7.62 8.50
C ASP A 274 -33.78 7.89 10.00
N SER A 275 -34.39 6.97 10.77
CA SER A 275 -34.54 7.15 12.21
C SER A 275 -33.19 7.13 12.95
N GLN A 276 -32.24 6.33 12.45
CA GLN A 276 -30.86 6.34 12.95
C GLN A 276 -30.19 7.69 12.68
N LEU A 277 -30.31 8.24 11.47
CA LEU A 277 -29.79 9.58 11.15
C LEU A 277 -30.42 10.67 12.03
N PHE A 278 -31.74 10.63 12.23
CA PHE A 278 -32.43 11.57 13.15
C PHE A 278 -31.90 11.44 14.58
N SER A 279 -31.65 10.22 15.06
CA SER A 279 -31.10 10.01 16.41
C SER A 279 -29.70 10.61 16.58
N MET A 280 -28.91 10.70 15.50
CA MET A 280 -27.59 11.34 15.54
C MET A 280 -27.67 12.84 15.75
N MET A 281 -28.76 13.50 15.33
CA MET A 281 -28.94 14.94 15.54
C MET A 281 -29.00 15.30 17.03
N SER A 282 -29.35 14.34 17.90
CA SER A 282 -29.35 14.50 19.35
C SER A 282 -27.95 14.45 19.97
N ILE A 283 -26.90 14.09 19.22
CA ILE A 283 -25.53 14.05 19.72
C ILE A 283 -24.96 15.47 19.71
N PHE A 284 -24.57 15.95 20.89
CA PHE A 284 -24.05 17.30 21.08
C PHE A 284 -22.81 17.58 20.21
N GLY A 285 -22.82 18.72 19.51
CA GLY A 285 -21.71 19.21 18.71
C GLY A 285 -21.59 18.56 17.32
N LEU A 286 -22.57 17.77 16.88
CA LEU A 286 -22.64 17.28 15.50
C LEU A 286 -23.37 18.28 14.61
N THR A 287 -22.80 18.52 13.43
CA THR A 287 -23.50 19.14 12.30
C THR A 287 -23.68 18.08 11.22
N ILE A 288 -24.92 17.85 10.78
CA ILE A 288 -25.24 16.88 9.73
C ILE A 288 -25.74 17.64 8.51
N LEU A 289 -25.08 17.44 7.37
CA LEU A 289 -25.51 17.92 6.06
C LEU A 289 -25.90 16.71 5.22
N ILE A 290 -27.08 16.77 4.64
CA ILE A 290 -27.59 15.74 3.73
C ILE A 290 -27.78 16.39 2.37
N SER A 291 -27.18 15.79 1.34
CA SER A 291 -27.37 16.19 -0.05
C SER A 291 -27.81 15.00 -0.86
N ASP A 292 -28.99 15.09 -1.45
CA ASP A 292 -29.54 14.06 -2.32
C ASP A 292 -29.08 14.29 -3.77
N ASP A 293 -28.71 13.21 -4.44
CA ASP A 293 -28.62 13.12 -5.89
C ASP A 293 -29.57 12.03 -6.41
N PHE A 294 -29.75 11.92 -7.73
CA PHE A 294 -30.71 10.98 -8.34
C PHE A 294 -30.43 9.50 -8.01
N ARG A 295 -29.23 9.13 -7.56
CA ARG A 295 -28.79 7.74 -7.38
C ARG A 295 -28.36 7.43 -5.94
N SER A 296 -28.11 8.44 -5.13
CA SER A 296 -27.57 8.31 -3.78
C SER A 296 -27.86 9.54 -2.92
N ARG A 297 -27.88 9.33 -1.61
CA ARG A 297 -27.96 10.39 -0.60
C ARG A 297 -26.61 10.48 0.10
N ARG A 298 -25.88 11.57 -0.10
CA ARG A 298 -24.62 11.84 0.60
C ARG A 298 -24.94 12.40 1.98
N VAL A 299 -24.42 11.75 3.02
CA VAL A 299 -24.48 12.21 4.40
C VAL A 299 -23.09 12.68 4.80
N GLN A 300 -22.98 13.91 5.28
CA GLN A 300 -21.76 14.50 5.82
C GLN A 300 -22.00 14.94 7.25
N ILE A 301 -21.13 14.52 8.16
CA ILE A 301 -21.18 14.81 9.58
C ILE A 301 -19.89 15.50 9.98
N ALA A 302 -20.00 16.62 10.68
CA ALA A 302 -18.87 17.35 11.24
C ALA A 302 -19.00 17.40 12.77
N ARG A 303 -17.87 17.19 13.47
CA ARG A 303 -17.75 17.34 14.93
C ARG A 303 -16.44 18.07 15.23
N GLY A 304 -16.49 19.37 15.48
CA GLY A 304 -15.27 20.19 15.56
C GLY A 304 -14.45 20.09 14.25
N CYS A 305 -13.19 19.65 14.36
CA CYS A 305 -12.31 19.43 13.20
C CYS A 305 -12.53 18.08 12.49
N SER A 306 -13.29 17.16 13.09
CA SER A 306 -13.54 15.83 12.52
C SER A 306 -14.55 15.89 11.39
N ARG A 307 -14.29 15.12 10.32
CA ARG A 307 -15.10 14.99 9.12
C ARG A 307 -15.45 13.53 8.90
N ILE A 308 -16.74 13.25 8.75
CA ILE A 308 -17.26 11.90 8.56
C ILE A 308 -18.28 11.93 7.45
N ALA A 309 -18.24 10.96 6.53
CA ALA A 309 -19.15 10.94 5.41
C ALA A 309 -19.41 9.52 4.89
N PHE A 310 -20.53 9.37 4.19
CA PHE A 310 -20.90 8.16 3.45
C PHE A 310 -22.04 8.48 2.47
N ASN A 311 -22.26 7.58 1.51
CA ASN A 311 -23.35 7.67 0.53
C ASN A 311 -24.33 6.53 0.77
N LEU A 312 -25.60 6.86 1.05
CA LEU A 312 -26.67 5.89 1.04
C LEU A 312 -27.09 5.65 -0.41
N ILE A 313 -27.05 4.39 -0.85
CA ILE A 313 -27.34 3.99 -2.23
C ILE A 313 -28.55 3.06 -2.26
N LYS A 314 -29.35 3.06 -3.33
CA LYS A 314 -30.42 2.07 -3.48
C LYS A 314 -29.84 0.72 -3.90
N GLU A 315 -30.36 -0.37 -3.33
CA GLU A 315 -29.87 -1.75 -3.53
C GLU A 315 -29.86 -2.19 -5.01
N GLU A 316 -30.75 -1.62 -5.82
CA GLU A 316 -30.88 -1.83 -7.27
C GLU A 316 -29.62 -1.51 -8.11
N SER A 317 -28.58 -0.93 -7.50
CA SER A 317 -27.37 -0.49 -8.22
C SER A 317 -26.26 -1.56 -8.36
N PHE A 318 -26.49 -2.80 -7.92
CA PHE A 318 -25.48 -3.89 -7.93
C PHE A 318 -25.94 -5.24 -8.52
N THR A 319 -27.16 -5.32 -9.06
CA THR A 319 -27.76 -6.56 -9.60
C THR A 319 -27.63 -6.73 -11.12
N SER A 320 -26.60 -6.13 -11.75
CA SER A 320 -26.30 -6.29 -13.18
C SER A 320 -24.93 -6.89 -13.43
#